data_AF-A0A1H7BTD7-F1
#
_entry.id   AF-A0A1H7BTD7-F1
#
_cell.length_a   1.000
_cell.length_b   1.000
_cell.length_c   1.000
_cell.angle_alpha   90.00
_cell.angle_beta   90.00
_cell.angle_gamma   90.00
#
_symmetry.space_group_name_H-M   'P 1'
#
loop_
_entity.id
_entity.type
_entity.pdbx_description
1 polymer ?
#
loop_
_entity_poly.entity_id
_entity_poly.type
_entity_poly.pdbx_seq_one_letter_code
_entity_poly.pdbx_strand_id
1 'polypeptide(L)'
;MNFLRFKQKGSVFILMAITIPFLLLSSAIAVDVGALYVQRSHMQNIADAAALAGASQLQTSESAAKSLAQNYGKKNGETIPDGQITFLTDGTTKKIRVDINKDAPLLFFKYFQDILGTNIIPPFTLTVHAIAASTGNTPGIFDHSIISGGTGTFYLLGQYGSGNEVFKGPIHVNGTFQFDRNSENGYGSDNLPSGGIQINAPISISARQYNIGGLNKPANQVFTSDFTYGTPTIDITANNPVIAAKITSLTNTANTFSSNNIASAAGGSAINALAATTPLYVNGSLSYTNIISGPYGNSGIVKNDLVIVTTSDMNLSFTSVTFDPTATITLISLNGNITINNSPQSNPLLHVNMLAPKGSITIQGGGPETLDGYLIAQNLNLGNGNITYKNSKGSTSGSSNGNAVSLVE
;
A
#
# COMPACT_ATOMS: atom_id res chain seq x y z
N MET A 1 6.81 92.04 45.06
CA MET A 1 7.81 90.95 45.20
C MET A 1 7.03 89.64 45.36
N ASN A 2 6.82 88.91 44.27
CA ASN A 2 6.21 87.58 44.27
C ASN A 2 7.32 86.55 44.14
N PHE A 3 7.46 85.58 45.06
CA PHE A 3 7.82 84.21 44.70
C PHE A 3 7.69 83.22 45.86
N LEU A 4 6.52 82.59 46.01
CA LEU A 4 6.40 81.28 46.68
C LEU A 4 5.23 80.50 46.04
N ARG A 5 5.50 79.77 44.95
CA ARG A 5 4.59 78.76 44.37
C ARG A 5 5.30 77.41 44.25
N PHE A 6 5.07 76.50 45.19
CA PHE A 6 5.44 75.07 45.08
C PHE A 6 4.47 74.16 45.88
N LYS A 7 3.21 74.04 45.46
CA LYS A 7 2.22 73.16 46.12
C LYS A 7 1.48 72.15 45.21
N GLN A 8 2.06 71.75 44.07
CA GLN A 8 1.50 70.68 43.22
C GLN A 8 2.48 69.55 42.83
N LYS A 9 3.68 69.50 43.44
CA LYS A 9 4.68 68.46 43.12
C LYS A 9 4.37 67.07 43.72
N GLY A 10 3.62 67.00 44.84
CA GLY A 10 3.31 65.73 45.51
C GLY A 10 2.28 64.86 44.79
N SER A 11 1.27 65.47 44.17
CA SER A 11 0.23 64.72 43.44
C SER A 11 0.77 64.07 42.16
N VAL A 12 1.70 64.74 41.47
CA VAL A 12 2.38 64.19 40.30
C VAL A 12 3.22 62.96 40.67
N PHE A 13 3.84 62.96 41.85
CA PHE A 13 4.63 61.82 42.33
C PHE A 13 3.76 60.58 42.58
N ILE A 14 2.59 60.76 43.21
CA ILE A 14 1.62 59.68 43.46
C ILE A 14 1.07 59.13 42.14
N LEU A 15 0.71 60.02 41.21
CA LEU A 15 0.23 59.62 39.90
C LEU A 15 1.29 58.80 39.15
N MET A 16 2.54 59.29 39.11
CA MET A 16 3.64 58.61 38.44
C MET A 16 3.97 57.25 39.10
N ALA A 17 3.87 57.15 40.43
CA ALA A 17 4.07 55.91 41.18
C ALA A 17 3.03 54.84 40.84
N ILE A 18 1.84 55.20 40.37
CA ILE A 18 0.79 54.25 39.95
C ILE A 18 0.87 54.00 38.44
N THR A 19 1.09 55.05 37.64
CA THR A 19 1.08 54.95 36.18
C THR A 19 2.27 54.17 35.63
N ILE A 20 3.48 54.31 36.20
CA ILE A 20 4.65 53.56 35.72
C ILE A 20 4.45 52.04 35.87
N PRO A 21 4.12 51.50 37.06
CA PRO A 21 3.83 50.08 37.22
C PRO A 21 2.67 49.61 36.32
N PHE A 22 1.62 50.42 36.17
CA PHE A 22 0.49 50.09 35.32
C PHE A 22 0.89 49.95 33.84
N LEU A 23 1.71 50.87 33.32
CA LEU A 23 2.22 50.81 31.95
C LEU A 23 3.18 49.63 31.74
N LEU A 24 4.01 49.31 32.74
CA LEU A 24 4.90 48.15 32.72
C LEU A 24 4.10 46.84 32.73
N LEU A 25 3.07 46.72 33.57
CA LEU A 25 2.19 45.56 33.61
C LEU A 25 1.45 45.37 32.29
N SER A 26 0.93 46.46 31.72
CA SER A 26 0.23 46.42 30.43
C SER A 26 1.15 45.99 29.29
N SER A 27 2.40 46.47 29.30
CA SER A 27 3.43 46.07 28.32
C SER A 27 3.85 44.62 28.49
N ALA A 28 3.99 44.15 29.73
CA ALA A 28 4.29 42.76 30.05
C ALA A 28 3.22 41.81 29.51
N ILE A 29 1.94 42.12 29.75
CA ILE A 29 0.81 41.36 29.22
C ILE A 29 0.84 41.36 27.69
N ALA A 30 0.99 42.52 27.07
CA ALA A 30 0.98 42.63 25.61
C ALA A 30 2.09 41.79 24.95
N VAL A 31 3.32 41.83 25.49
CA VAL A 31 4.46 41.09 24.96
C VAL A 31 4.33 39.59 25.21
N ASP A 32 3.99 39.17 26.43
CA ASP A 32 3.90 37.75 26.76
C ASP A 32 2.73 37.07 26.07
N VAL A 33 1.55 37.71 25.98
CA VAL A 33 0.41 37.17 25.24
C VAL A 33 0.73 37.07 23.74
N GLY A 34 1.43 38.07 23.20
CA GLY A 34 1.92 38.03 21.82
C GLY A 34 2.86 36.85 21.56
N ALA A 35 3.85 36.66 22.44
CA ALA A 35 4.79 35.54 22.35
C ALA A 35 4.09 34.18 22.50
N LEU A 36 3.14 34.06 23.43
CA LEU A 36 2.31 32.86 23.63
C LEU A 36 1.50 32.51 22.39
N TYR A 37 0.91 33.50 21.72
CA TYR A 37 0.12 33.28 20.51
C TYR A 37 0.97 32.73 19.36
N VAL A 38 2.14 33.34 19.12
CA VAL A 38 3.08 32.88 18.09
C VAL A 38 3.57 31.47 18.41
N GLN A 39 3.92 31.20 19.67
CA GLN A 39 4.38 29.89 20.10
C GLN A 39 3.31 28.81 19.93
N ARG A 40 2.06 29.11 20.30
CA ARG A 40 0.92 28.20 20.12
C ARG A 40 0.71 27.88 18.63
N SER A 41 0.76 28.88 17.75
CA SER A 41 0.64 28.67 16.30
C SER A 41 1.76 27.78 15.75
N HIS A 42 3.00 28.02 16.18
CA HIS A 42 4.13 27.19 15.78
C HIS A 42 3.97 25.74 16.25
N MET A 43 3.58 25.53 17.52
CA MET A 43 3.33 24.20 18.07
C MET A 43 2.20 23.48 17.32
N GLN A 44 1.10 24.18 16.99
CA GLN A 44 0.00 23.59 16.22
C GLN A 44 0.48 23.14 14.84
N ASN A 45 1.26 23.97 14.13
CA ASN A 45 1.80 23.59 12.82
C ASN A 45 2.69 22.34 12.89
N ILE A 46 3.49 22.19 13.96
CA ILE A 46 4.28 20.97 14.19
C ILE A 46 3.36 19.77 14.42
N ALA A 47 2.35 19.92 15.27
CA ALA A 47 1.41 18.85 15.59
C ALA A 47 0.64 18.40 14.33
N ASP A 48 0.15 19.34 13.53
CA ASP A 48 -0.54 19.08 12.27
C ASP A 48 0.37 18.36 11.27
N ALA A 49 1.61 18.82 11.10
CA ALA A 49 2.58 18.18 10.23
C ALA A 49 2.93 16.76 10.69
N ALA A 50 3.10 16.54 12.00
CA ALA A 50 3.38 15.23 12.57
C ALA A 50 2.17 14.29 12.44
N ALA A 51 0.95 14.79 12.66
CA ALA A 51 -0.28 14.02 12.52
C ALA A 51 -0.52 13.63 11.05
N LEU A 52 -0.40 14.57 10.10
CA LEU A 52 -0.52 14.28 8.67
C LEU A 52 0.54 13.28 8.20
N ALA A 53 1.79 13.45 8.62
CA ALA A 53 2.86 12.52 8.28
C ALA A 53 2.58 11.12 8.86
N GLY A 54 2.20 11.01 10.13
CA GLY A 54 1.86 9.73 10.74
C GLY A 54 0.66 9.05 10.07
N ALA A 55 -0.39 9.82 9.75
CA ALA A 55 -1.58 9.31 9.10
C ALA A 55 -1.29 8.70 7.72
N SER A 56 -0.29 9.21 6.99
CA SER A 56 0.12 8.64 5.69
C SER A 56 0.56 7.17 5.74
N GLN A 57 1.05 6.71 6.90
CA GLN A 57 1.51 5.33 7.12
C GLN A 57 0.58 4.53 8.03
N LEU A 58 -0.54 5.11 8.46
CA LEU A 58 -1.46 4.49 9.42
C LEU A 58 -2.19 3.26 8.84
N GLN A 59 -2.36 3.25 7.52
CA GLN A 59 -2.92 2.10 6.80
C GLN A 59 -1.90 0.97 6.60
N THR A 60 -0.60 1.27 6.77
CA THR A 60 0.50 0.31 6.64
C THR A 60 0.82 -0.36 7.97
N SER A 61 1.10 0.43 9.01
CA SER A 61 1.46 -0.05 10.36
C SER A 61 1.40 1.09 11.36
N GLU A 62 0.83 0.86 12.54
CA GLU A 62 0.86 1.83 13.65
C GLU A 62 2.29 2.16 14.09
N SER A 63 3.21 1.19 14.05
CA SER A 63 4.62 1.42 14.38
C SER A 63 5.31 2.34 13.36
N ALA A 64 5.05 2.15 12.08
CA ALA A 64 5.58 3.01 11.02
C ALA A 64 4.98 4.43 11.08
N ALA A 65 3.66 4.53 11.30
CA ALA A 65 2.96 5.80 11.52
C ALA A 65 3.56 6.58 12.71
N LYS A 66 3.80 5.90 13.83
CA LYS A 66 4.44 6.48 15.01
C LYS A 66 5.84 7.02 14.71
N SER A 67 6.68 6.19 14.11
CA SER A 67 8.06 6.56 13.77
C SER A 67 8.11 7.77 12.84
N LEU A 68 7.21 7.82 11.85
CA LEU A 68 7.14 8.92 10.89
C LEU A 68 6.63 10.22 11.55
N ALA A 69 5.59 10.15 12.38
CA ALA A 69 5.12 11.30 13.16
C ALA A 69 6.24 11.88 14.04
N GLN A 70 7.03 11.03 14.71
CA GLN A 70 8.18 11.45 15.51
C GLN A 70 9.30 12.06 14.66
N ASN A 71 9.56 11.52 13.47
CA ASN A 71 10.56 12.07 12.55
C ASN A 71 10.17 13.48 12.10
N TYR A 72 8.89 13.68 11.77
CA TYR A 72 8.37 14.99 11.37
C TYR A 72 8.35 15.98 12.54
N GLY A 73 8.01 15.54 13.75
CA GLY A 73 8.21 16.36 14.95
C GLY A 73 9.65 16.84 15.07
N LYS A 74 10.62 15.92 15.00
CA LYS A 74 12.05 16.24 15.13
C LYS A 74 12.55 17.19 14.04
N LYS A 75 12.11 16.99 12.79
CA LYS A 75 12.43 17.89 11.67
C LYS A 75 11.92 19.31 11.89
N ASN A 76 10.79 19.45 12.58
CA ASN A 76 10.23 20.75 12.94
C ASN A 76 10.65 21.22 14.35
N GLY A 77 11.70 20.62 14.93
CA GLY A 77 12.34 21.08 16.16
C GLY A 77 11.72 20.59 17.46
N GLU A 78 10.85 19.58 17.44
CA GLU A 78 10.18 19.06 18.64
C GLU A 78 10.32 17.54 18.77
N THR A 79 10.59 17.04 19.97
CA THR A 79 10.65 15.58 20.20
C THR A 79 9.34 15.11 20.79
N ILE A 80 8.53 14.42 19.97
CA ILE A 80 7.23 13.89 20.38
C ILE A 80 7.42 12.53 21.06
N PRO A 81 7.17 12.41 22.38
CA PRO A 81 7.30 11.14 23.10
C PRO A 81 6.23 10.13 22.69
N ASP A 82 6.53 8.86 22.93
CA ASP A 82 5.64 7.74 22.60
C ASP A 82 4.25 7.84 23.22
N GLY A 83 4.12 8.40 24.42
CA GLY A 83 2.85 8.56 25.13
C GLY A 83 2.00 9.74 24.67
N GLN A 84 2.50 10.56 23.73
CA GLN A 84 1.76 11.70 23.15
C GLN A 84 1.23 11.39 21.74
N ILE A 85 1.35 10.14 21.29
CA ILE A 85 0.78 9.66 20.04
C ILE A 85 -0.27 8.61 20.38
N THR A 86 -1.51 8.88 20.02
CA THR A 86 -2.62 7.95 20.24
C THR A 86 -3.29 7.58 18.92
N PHE A 87 -3.69 6.31 18.81
CA PHE A 87 -4.40 5.80 17.64
C PHE A 87 -5.88 5.69 17.97
N LEU A 88 -6.72 6.17 17.05
CA LEU A 88 -8.16 6.17 17.17
C LEU A 88 -8.72 5.48 15.93
N THR A 89 -9.78 4.69 16.10
CA THR A 89 -10.44 3.99 14.99
C THR A 89 -11.92 4.35 15.00
N ASP A 90 -12.43 4.77 13.85
CA ASP A 90 -13.83 5.15 13.65
C ASP A 90 -14.36 4.41 12.40
N GLY A 91 -14.93 3.23 12.63
CA GLY A 91 -15.33 2.31 11.56
C GLY A 91 -14.13 1.84 10.72
N THR A 92 -14.13 2.18 9.43
CA THR A 92 -13.04 1.88 8.48
C THR A 92 -11.97 2.98 8.41
N THR A 93 -12.18 4.12 9.09
CA THR A 93 -11.24 5.24 9.09
C THR A 93 -10.28 5.11 10.26
N LYS A 94 -8.98 5.02 9.97
CA LYS A 94 -7.95 5.10 11.00
C LYS A 94 -7.56 6.55 11.22
N LYS A 95 -7.42 6.95 12.48
CA LYS A 95 -7.03 8.30 12.89
C LYS A 95 -5.79 8.21 13.79
N ILE A 96 -4.89 9.18 13.65
CA ILE A 96 -3.77 9.39 14.56
C ILE A 96 -3.95 10.73 15.23
N ARG A 97 -3.75 10.76 16.55
CA ARG A 97 -3.74 11.98 17.36
C ARG A 97 -2.33 12.21 17.87
N VAL A 98 -1.84 13.43 17.69
CA VAL A 98 -0.56 13.91 18.19
C VAL A 98 -0.82 15.03 19.16
N ASP A 99 -0.34 14.86 20.39
CA ASP A 99 -0.38 15.86 21.44
C ASP A 99 1.03 16.45 21.59
N ILE A 100 1.15 17.77 21.78
CA ILE A 100 2.44 18.40 22.10
C ILE A 100 2.25 19.26 23.34
N ASN A 101 3.03 18.95 24.38
CA ASN A 101 3.02 19.66 25.66
C ASN A 101 4.38 20.33 25.87
N LYS A 102 4.39 21.65 26.05
CA LYS A 102 5.63 22.42 26.26
C LYS A 102 5.41 23.57 27.23
N ASP A 103 6.39 23.80 28.09
CA ASP A 103 6.39 24.98 28.95
C ASP A 103 6.55 26.25 28.12
N ALA A 104 5.66 27.21 28.35
CA ALA A 104 5.66 28.44 27.60
C ALA A 104 6.85 29.33 27.99
N PRO A 105 7.60 29.87 27.02
CA PRO A 105 8.64 30.85 27.30
C PRO A 105 8.00 32.20 27.62
N LEU A 106 7.71 32.43 28.90
CA LEU A 106 7.29 33.74 29.40
C LEU A 106 8.50 34.68 29.46
N LEU A 107 8.36 35.91 28.94
CA LEU A 107 9.44 36.90 28.91
C LEU A 107 9.35 37.83 30.13
N PHE A 108 8.27 38.62 30.24
CA PHE A 108 8.10 39.57 31.34
C PHE A 108 7.59 38.88 32.60
N PHE A 109 6.63 37.97 32.47
CA PHE A 109 6.06 37.22 33.60
C PHE A 109 7.08 36.34 34.29
N LYS A 110 8.15 35.91 33.60
CA LYS A 110 9.27 35.25 34.26
C LYS A 110 9.93 36.13 35.33
N TYR A 111 10.13 37.41 35.06
CA TYR A 111 10.66 38.34 36.07
C TYR A 111 9.68 38.53 37.22
N PHE A 112 8.37 38.60 36.94
CA PHE A 112 7.37 38.67 38.00
C PHE A 112 7.30 37.37 38.82
N GLN A 113 7.50 36.20 38.21
CA GLN A 113 7.63 34.92 38.89
C GLN A 113 8.86 34.88 39.81
N ASP A 114 9.99 35.39 39.35
CA ASP A 114 11.23 35.44 40.14
C ASP A 114 11.09 36.38 41.36
N ILE A 115 10.31 37.46 41.23
CA ILE A 115 10.12 38.47 42.29
C ILE A 115 8.99 38.10 43.26
N LEU A 116 7.84 37.64 42.75
CA LEU A 116 6.64 37.36 43.53
C LEU A 116 6.52 35.88 43.95
N GLY A 117 7.34 35.02 43.34
CA GLY A 117 7.31 33.57 43.55
C GLY A 117 6.30 32.85 42.65
N THR A 118 6.62 31.61 42.31
CA THR A 118 5.79 30.73 41.45
C THR A 118 4.47 30.30 42.09
N ASN A 119 4.31 30.48 43.41
CA ASN A 119 3.04 30.26 44.12
C ASN A 119 1.99 31.32 43.77
N ILE A 120 2.45 32.53 43.41
CA ILE A 120 1.58 33.66 43.03
C ILE A 120 1.35 33.65 41.52
N ILE A 121 2.39 33.34 40.74
CA ILE A 121 2.31 33.23 39.27
C ILE A 121 2.80 31.84 38.86
N PRO A 122 1.92 30.86 38.64
CA PRO A 122 2.33 29.50 38.29
C PRO A 122 2.97 29.43 36.89
N PRO A 123 3.83 28.42 36.63
CA PRO A 123 4.31 28.14 35.28
C PRO A 123 3.13 27.79 34.36
N PHE A 124 3.23 28.21 33.10
CA PHE A 124 2.19 27.99 32.10
C PHE A 124 2.66 26.95 31.08
N THR A 125 1.94 25.84 30.98
CA THR A 125 2.19 24.80 29.99
C THR A 125 1.22 24.98 28.83
N LEU A 126 1.77 25.07 27.61
CA LEU A 126 1.01 25.07 26.37
C LEU A 126 0.78 23.63 25.91
N THR A 127 -0.47 23.33 25.61
CA THR A 127 -0.87 22.06 25.02
C THR A 127 -1.58 22.33 23.69
N VAL A 128 -1.15 21.62 22.65
CA VAL A 128 -1.82 21.58 21.35
C VAL A 128 -2.09 20.14 20.94
N HIS A 129 -3.11 19.97 20.11
CA HIS A 129 -3.55 18.67 19.63
C HIS A 129 -3.84 18.74 18.15
N ALA A 130 -3.43 17.72 17.41
CA ALA A 130 -3.77 17.54 16.01
C ALA A 130 -4.26 16.12 15.78
N ILE A 131 -5.33 15.98 14.99
CA ILE A 131 -5.86 14.68 14.59
C ILE A 131 -5.82 14.62 13.06
N ALA A 132 -5.29 13.54 12.51
CA ALA A 132 -5.32 13.29 11.08
C ALA A 132 -5.96 11.92 10.81
N ALA A 133 -6.86 11.88 9.84
CA ALA A 133 -7.46 10.67 9.33
C ALA A 133 -6.75 10.20 8.08
N SER A 134 -6.67 8.88 7.90
CA SER A 134 -6.30 8.27 6.63
C SER A 134 -7.49 7.50 6.07
N THR A 135 -7.97 7.91 4.91
CA THR A 135 -8.98 7.19 4.13
C THR A 135 -8.30 6.51 2.96
N GLY A 136 -8.27 5.19 3.00
CA GLY A 136 -7.64 4.35 1.99
C GLY A 136 -7.63 2.91 2.46
N ASN A 137 -8.18 2.00 1.65
CA ASN A 137 -7.96 0.58 1.86
C ASN A 137 -6.57 0.28 1.31
N THR A 138 -5.59 -0.03 2.18
CA THR A 138 -4.40 -0.76 1.70
C THR A 138 -4.92 -2.07 1.14
N PRO A 139 -4.69 -2.38 -0.15
CA PRO A 139 -5.19 -3.62 -0.72
C PRO A 139 -4.61 -4.79 0.06
N GLY A 140 -5.47 -5.75 0.45
CA GLY A 140 -5.03 -7.01 1.01
C GLY A 140 -4.19 -7.80 0.00
N ILE A 141 -3.49 -8.84 0.47
CA ILE A 141 -2.61 -9.67 -0.38
C ILE A 141 -3.36 -10.21 -1.61
N PHE A 142 -4.62 -10.64 -1.44
CA PHE A 142 -5.43 -11.18 -2.53
C PHE A 142 -6.25 -10.13 -3.30
N ASP A 143 -6.12 -8.84 -2.92
CA ASP A 143 -6.76 -7.72 -3.61
C ASP A 143 -5.93 -7.19 -4.78
N HIS A 144 -4.63 -7.51 -4.78
CA HIS A 144 -3.72 -7.18 -5.86
C HIS A 144 -4.02 -8.03 -7.10
N SER A 145 -3.82 -7.46 -8.29
CA SER A 145 -3.80 -8.24 -9.52
C SER A 145 -2.49 -9.01 -9.67
N ILE A 146 -1.39 -8.40 -9.23
CA ILE A 146 -0.04 -8.93 -9.37
C ILE A 146 0.77 -8.64 -8.11
N ILE A 147 1.45 -9.65 -7.56
CA ILE A 147 2.49 -9.50 -6.54
C ILE A 147 3.74 -10.27 -6.96
N SER A 148 4.82 -9.55 -7.22
CA SER A 148 6.17 -10.12 -7.32
C SER A 148 6.83 -10.06 -5.94
N GLY A 149 6.84 -11.20 -5.24
CA GLY A 149 7.31 -11.30 -3.86
C GLY A 149 8.81 -11.51 -3.70
N GLY A 150 9.53 -11.83 -4.78
CA GLY A 150 10.97 -12.02 -4.75
C GLY A 150 11.75 -10.70 -4.74
N THR A 151 13.05 -10.80 -4.47
CA THR A 151 13.98 -9.65 -4.51
C THR A 151 14.55 -9.36 -5.90
N GLY A 152 14.24 -10.18 -6.90
CA GLY A 152 14.70 -10.05 -8.28
C GLY A 152 14.03 -8.90 -9.04
N THR A 153 14.35 -8.78 -10.33
CA THR A 153 13.67 -7.83 -11.22
C THR A 153 12.35 -8.39 -11.73
N PHE A 154 11.28 -7.62 -11.59
CA PHE A 154 10.00 -7.85 -12.25
C PHE A 154 9.94 -7.03 -13.54
N TYR A 155 9.65 -7.71 -14.66
CA TYR A 155 9.48 -7.10 -15.97
C TYR A 155 7.99 -7.07 -16.33
N LEU A 156 7.42 -5.87 -16.48
CA LEU A 156 5.99 -5.70 -16.74
C LEU A 156 5.57 -6.27 -18.11
N LEU A 157 6.41 -6.15 -19.13
CA LEU A 157 6.14 -6.56 -20.52
C LEU A 157 6.74 -7.93 -20.88
N GLY A 158 7.05 -8.75 -19.89
CA GLY A 158 7.59 -10.10 -20.10
C GLY A 158 8.95 -10.12 -20.81
N GLN A 159 9.27 -11.27 -21.41
CA GLN A 159 10.61 -11.56 -21.97
C GLN A 159 10.93 -10.80 -23.26
N TYR A 160 9.93 -10.42 -24.06
CA TYR A 160 10.14 -9.86 -25.41
C TYR A 160 9.62 -8.43 -25.61
N GLY A 161 8.92 -7.86 -24.62
CA GLY A 161 8.56 -6.44 -24.63
C GLY A 161 7.59 -6.02 -25.74
N SER A 162 6.70 -6.91 -26.20
CA SER A 162 5.79 -6.66 -27.32
C SER A 162 4.34 -7.03 -26.99
N GLY A 163 3.44 -6.05 -27.01
CA GLY A 163 2.00 -6.25 -26.81
C GLY A 163 1.22 -4.95 -26.55
N ASN A 164 -0.09 -5.09 -26.36
CA ASN A 164 -1.00 -4.02 -25.92
C ASN A 164 -1.64 -4.42 -24.58
N GLU A 165 -0.79 -4.69 -23.59
CA GLU A 165 -1.23 -5.15 -22.28
C GLU A 165 -1.93 -4.03 -21.49
N VAL A 166 -2.97 -4.39 -20.75
CA VAL A 166 -3.76 -3.45 -19.97
C VAL A 166 -3.81 -3.90 -18.51
N PHE A 167 -3.34 -3.06 -17.59
CA PHE A 167 -3.28 -3.36 -16.15
C PHE A 167 -4.35 -2.58 -15.39
N LYS A 168 -5.29 -3.27 -14.75
CA LYS A 168 -6.49 -2.70 -14.09
C LYS A 168 -6.68 -3.18 -12.63
N GLY A 169 -5.61 -3.39 -11.89
CA GLY A 169 -5.67 -3.65 -10.45
C GLY A 169 -4.30 -3.53 -9.79
N PRO A 170 -4.23 -3.25 -8.47
CA PRO A 170 -2.98 -2.92 -7.78
C PRO A 170 -1.86 -3.94 -8.05
N ILE A 171 -0.65 -3.43 -8.29
CA ILE A 171 0.56 -4.22 -8.51
C ILE A 171 1.54 -3.93 -7.37
N HIS A 172 2.10 -4.99 -6.78
CA HIS A 172 3.15 -4.86 -5.79
C HIS A 172 4.41 -5.60 -6.20
N VAL A 173 5.58 -4.98 -6.03
CA VAL A 173 6.88 -5.55 -6.36
C VAL A 173 7.83 -5.37 -5.18
N ASN A 174 8.25 -6.48 -4.57
CA ASN A 174 9.22 -6.47 -3.48
C ASN A 174 10.63 -6.12 -3.97
N GLY A 175 10.98 -6.54 -5.18
CA GLY A 175 12.27 -6.34 -5.80
C GLY A 175 12.35 -5.10 -6.68
N THR A 176 13.12 -5.21 -7.77
CA THR A 176 13.29 -4.12 -8.74
C THR A 176 12.19 -4.18 -9.79
N PHE A 177 11.72 -3.03 -10.30
CA PHE A 177 10.74 -2.96 -11.38
C PHE A 177 11.39 -2.46 -12.67
N GLN A 178 11.09 -3.11 -13.79
CA GLN A 178 11.48 -2.70 -15.14
C GLN A 178 10.29 -2.87 -16.09
N PHE A 179 10.19 -2.04 -17.12
CA PHE A 179 9.14 -2.19 -18.14
C PHE A 179 9.38 -3.45 -18.98
N ASP A 180 10.58 -3.60 -19.52
CA ASP A 180 10.98 -4.77 -20.30
C ASP A 180 12.43 -5.17 -19.97
N ARG A 181 12.82 -6.36 -20.43
CA ARG A 181 14.16 -6.93 -20.20
C ARG A 181 15.29 -6.28 -21.02
N ASN A 182 14.94 -5.61 -22.12
CA ASN A 182 15.89 -4.98 -23.03
C ASN A 182 16.30 -3.57 -22.55
N SER A 183 15.46 -2.94 -21.72
CA SER A 183 15.67 -1.64 -21.08
C SER A 183 16.88 -1.63 -20.15
N GLU A 184 17.26 -2.77 -19.57
CA GLU A 184 18.48 -2.93 -18.75
C GLU A 184 19.77 -2.76 -19.57
N ASN A 185 19.74 -3.06 -20.88
CA ASN A 185 20.93 -3.08 -21.74
C ASN A 185 21.07 -1.82 -22.62
N GLY A 186 20.12 -0.88 -22.57
CA GLY A 186 20.09 0.28 -23.48
C GLY A 186 19.88 -0.10 -24.95
N TYR A 187 19.47 -1.35 -25.22
CA TYR A 187 19.22 -1.91 -26.55
C TYR A 187 17.76 -2.31 -26.67
N GLY A 188 16.88 -1.31 -26.83
CA GLY A 188 15.49 -1.48 -27.19
C GLY A 188 14.99 -0.17 -27.78
N SER A 189 13.97 -0.20 -28.61
CA SER A 189 13.19 1.02 -28.82
C SER A 189 12.60 1.39 -27.47
N ASP A 190 13.28 2.24 -26.68
CA ASP A 190 12.91 2.66 -25.32
C ASP A 190 11.52 3.34 -25.21
N ASN A 191 10.79 3.42 -26.32
CA ASN A 191 9.40 3.79 -26.35
C ASN A 191 8.61 2.50 -26.08
N LEU A 192 7.75 2.51 -25.06
CA LEU A 192 6.67 1.52 -24.98
C LEU A 192 6.09 1.36 -26.39
N PRO A 193 5.99 0.13 -26.95
CA PRO A 193 5.50 -0.06 -28.30
C PRO A 193 4.15 0.65 -28.45
N SER A 194 4.10 1.53 -29.45
CA SER A 194 2.97 2.33 -29.91
C SER A 194 1.58 1.97 -29.35
N GLY A 195 1.03 2.87 -28.53
CA GLY A 195 -0.41 3.18 -28.47
C GLY A 195 -1.35 2.26 -27.68
N GLY A 196 -0.97 1.03 -27.32
CA GLY A 196 -1.93 0.09 -26.70
C GLY A 196 -1.67 -0.32 -25.25
N ILE A 197 -0.47 -0.10 -24.69
CA ILE A 197 -0.21 -0.39 -23.28
C ILE A 197 -0.92 0.63 -22.39
N GLN A 198 -1.67 0.14 -21.40
CA GLN A 198 -2.41 0.98 -20.46
C GLN A 198 -2.13 0.53 -19.02
N ILE A 199 -1.53 1.41 -18.22
CA ILE A 199 -1.36 1.22 -16.78
C ILE A 199 -2.45 2.04 -16.09
N ASN A 200 -3.49 1.36 -15.64
CA ASN A 200 -4.63 1.95 -14.92
C ASN A 200 -4.69 1.35 -13.51
N ALA A 201 -3.52 1.20 -12.90
CA ALA A 201 -3.32 0.50 -11.65
C ALA A 201 -2.20 1.14 -10.84
N PRO A 202 -2.36 1.31 -9.51
CA PRO A 202 -1.26 1.74 -8.67
C PRO A 202 -0.18 0.65 -8.60
N ILE A 203 1.08 1.05 -8.72
CA ILE A 203 2.26 0.20 -8.67
C ILE A 203 3.09 0.58 -7.45
N SER A 204 3.16 -0.33 -6.48
CA SER A 204 3.96 -0.18 -5.26
C SER A 204 5.25 -1.00 -5.36
N ILE A 205 6.40 -0.36 -5.13
CA ILE A 205 7.72 -0.95 -5.27
C ILE A 205 8.47 -0.82 -3.94
N SER A 206 8.90 -1.94 -3.37
CA SER A 206 9.63 -1.93 -2.08
C SER A 206 11.09 -1.55 -2.21
N ALA A 207 11.71 -1.85 -3.35
CA ALA A 207 13.05 -1.38 -3.62
C ALA A 207 13.12 0.16 -3.56
N ARG A 208 14.22 0.67 -3.01
CA ARG A 208 14.53 2.11 -3.06
C ARG A 208 14.63 2.53 -4.52
N GLN A 209 14.28 3.79 -4.81
CA GLN A 209 14.22 4.35 -6.16
C GLN A 209 15.39 3.89 -7.05
N TYR A 210 15.09 2.98 -7.97
CA TYR A 210 15.98 2.56 -9.05
C TYR A 210 15.57 3.30 -10.33
N ASN A 211 16.52 3.51 -11.24
CA ASN A 211 16.18 3.97 -12.58
C ASN A 211 15.33 2.90 -13.26
N ILE A 212 14.02 3.15 -13.37
CA ILE A 212 13.14 2.34 -14.21
C ILE A 212 13.54 2.63 -15.66
N GLY A 213 14.11 1.62 -16.31
CA GLY A 213 14.49 1.67 -17.72
C GLY A 213 13.27 2.02 -18.56
N GLY A 214 13.36 3.10 -19.34
CA GLY A 214 12.26 3.62 -20.16
C GLY A 214 11.42 4.72 -19.49
N LEU A 215 11.37 4.86 -18.15
CA LEU A 215 10.53 5.89 -17.49
C LEU A 215 11.05 7.32 -17.72
N ASN A 216 12.33 7.47 -18.04
CA ASN A 216 12.95 8.75 -18.38
C ASN A 216 12.48 9.34 -19.73
N LYS A 217 11.72 8.59 -20.54
CA LYS A 217 11.23 9.03 -21.85
C LYS A 217 9.91 9.80 -21.70
N PRO A 218 9.68 10.91 -22.44
CA PRO A 218 8.47 11.72 -22.31
C PRO A 218 7.15 10.94 -22.46
N ALA A 219 7.11 9.95 -23.36
CA ALA A 219 5.92 9.12 -23.58
C ALA A 219 5.52 8.27 -22.36
N ASN A 220 6.49 7.92 -21.51
CA ASN A 220 6.29 7.02 -20.38
C ASN A 220 6.15 7.80 -19.06
N GLN A 221 6.55 9.09 -19.05
CA GLN A 221 6.41 9.96 -17.87
C GLN A 221 4.94 10.12 -17.43
N VAL A 222 3.98 9.89 -18.32
CA VAL A 222 2.54 9.91 -18.00
C VAL A 222 2.15 8.89 -16.92
N PHE A 223 2.92 7.81 -16.75
CA PHE A 223 2.66 6.77 -15.75
C PHE A 223 3.34 7.07 -14.40
N THR A 224 4.15 8.13 -14.30
CA THR A 224 4.94 8.43 -13.09
C THR A 224 4.08 8.56 -11.83
N SER A 225 2.85 9.08 -11.97
CA SER A 225 1.89 9.20 -10.87
C SER A 225 1.35 7.87 -10.35
N ASP A 226 1.46 6.78 -11.13
CA ASP A 226 0.99 5.46 -10.74
C ASP A 226 2.02 4.71 -9.87
N PHE A 227 3.26 5.19 -9.79
CA PHE A 227 4.35 4.53 -9.05
C PHE A 227 4.55 5.10 -7.65
N THR A 228 4.64 4.21 -6.65
CA THR A 228 5.05 4.52 -5.28
C THR A 228 6.26 3.67 -4.90
N TYR A 229 7.36 4.30 -4.46
CA TYR A 229 8.60 3.61 -4.09
C TYR A 229 8.79 3.55 -2.57
N GLY A 230 9.58 2.57 -2.11
CA GLY A 230 9.91 2.39 -0.70
C GLY A 230 8.76 1.86 0.15
N THR A 231 7.79 1.17 -0.47
CA THR A 231 6.71 0.49 0.26
C THR A 231 7.24 -0.74 1.01
N PRO A 232 6.66 -1.16 2.15
CA PRO A 232 7.08 -2.40 2.80
C PRO A 232 6.91 -3.60 1.87
N THR A 233 7.77 -4.60 2.01
CA THR A 233 7.66 -5.86 1.26
C THR A 233 6.43 -6.64 1.71
N ILE A 234 5.70 -7.24 0.77
CA ILE A 234 4.65 -8.21 1.06
C ILE A 234 5.26 -9.60 1.23
N ASP A 235 5.14 -10.20 2.41
CA ASP A 235 5.50 -11.60 2.62
C ASP A 235 4.47 -12.51 1.95
N ILE A 236 4.86 -13.14 0.84
CA ILE A 236 4.03 -14.09 0.10
C ILE A 236 4.28 -15.56 0.49
N THR A 237 5.12 -15.81 1.49
CA THR A 237 5.48 -17.16 1.90
C THR A 237 4.36 -17.83 2.68
N ALA A 238 4.45 -19.15 2.86
CA ALA A 238 3.51 -19.91 3.69
C ALA A 238 3.56 -19.52 5.19
N ASN A 239 4.53 -18.71 5.62
CA ASN A 239 4.60 -18.20 6.99
C ASN A 239 3.61 -17.04 7.22
N ASN A 240 3.18 -16.36 6.16
CA ASN A 240 2.19 -15.30 6.26
C ASN A 240 0.84 -15.89 6.70
N PRO A 241 0.22 -15.40 7.79
CA PRO A 241 -1.01 -16.00 8.33
C PRO A 241 -2.19 -15.95 7.37
N VAL A 242 -2.28 -14.93 6.52
CA VAL A 242 -3.36 -14.77 5.52
C VAL A 242 -3.23 -15.85 4.43
N ILE A 243 -2.00 -16.09 3.98
CA ILE A 243 -1.70 -17.12 2.98
C ILE A 243 -1.85 -18.52 3.58
N ALA A 244 -1.31 -18.74 4.78
CA ALA A 244 -1.44 -19.99 5.50
C ALA A 244 -2.91 -20.38 5.72
N ALA A 245 -3.75 -19.43 6.11
CA ALA A 245 -5.19 -19.65 6.26
C ALA A 245 -5.87 -20.00 4.94
N LYS A 246 -5.53 -19.31 3.85
CA LYS A 246 -6.07 -19.61 2.50
C LYS A 246 -5.66 -21.01 2.02
N ILE A 247 -4.40 -21.38 2.19
CA ILE A 247 -3.92 -22.72 1.83
C ILE A 247 -4.66 -23.77 2.67
N THR A 248 -4.67 -23.59 3.99
CA THR A 248 -5.28 -24.55 4.92
C THR A 248 -6.77 -24.78 4.63
N SER A 249 -7.54 -23.71 4.36
CA SER A 249 -8.98 -23.85 4.04
C SER A 249 -9.24 -24.64 2.76
N LEU A 250 -8.38 -24.49 1.75
CA LEU A 250 -8.46 -25.22 0.49
C LEU A 250 -7.94 -26.65 0.62
N THR A 251 -6.92 -26.90 1.45
CA THR A 251 -6.37 -28.24 1.65
C THR A 251 -7.29 -29.13 2.49
N ASN A 252 -7.91 -28.58 3.54
CA ASN A 252 -8.76 -29.34 4.47
C ASN A 252 -10.06 -29.86 3.82
N THR A 253 -10.47 -29.25 2.71
CA THR A 253 -11.68 -29.62 1.96
C THR A 253 -11.33 -30.45 0.72
N ALA A 254 -10.05 -30.78 0.51
CA ALA A 254 -9.56 -31.36 -0.73
C ALA A 254 -9.60 -32.89 -0.75
N ASN A 255 -9.93 -33.45 -1.92
CA ASN A 255 -9.65 -34.84 -2.22
C ASN A 255 -8.15 -34.99 -2.52
N THR A 256 -7.47 -35.88 -1.80
CA THR A 256 -6.02 -36.10 -1.94
C THR A 256 -5.72 -37.18 -2.98
N PHE A 257 -4.86 -36.86 -3.95
CA PHE A 257 -4.38 -37.79 -4.98
C PHE A 257 -2.85 -37.86 -4.95
N SER A 258 -2.33 -39.09 -4.97
CA SER A 258 -0.90 -39.40 -4.81
C SER A 258 -0.16 -39.67 -6.12
N SER A 259 -0.78 -39.49 -7.30
CA SER A 259 -0.16 -39.88 -8.58
C SER A 259 -0.27 -38.82 -9.66
N ASN A 260 0.73 -38.79 -10.55
CA ASN A 260 0.80 -37.97 -11.76
C ASN A 260 -0.35 -38.25 -12.76
N ASN A 261 -1.13 -39.32 -12.55
CA ASN A 261 -2.29 -39.70 -13.35
C ASN A 261 -3.60 -39.46 -12.58
N ILE A 262 -4.11 -38.22 -12.59
CA ILE A 262 -5.43 -37.88 -12.06
C ILE A 262 -6.54 -38.66 -12.81
N ALA A 263 -6.28 -39.01 -14.07
CA ALA A 263 -7.16 -39.79 -14.93
C ALA A 263 -7.59 -41.15 -14.34
N SER A 264 -6.67 -41.90 -13.71
CA SER A 264 -7.00 -43.23 -13.17
C SER A 264 -7.79 -43.18 -11.86
N ALA A 265 -7.64 -42.11 -11.08
CA ALA A 265 -8.36 -41.96 -9.81
C ALA A 265 -9.75 -41.32 -9.98
N ALA A 266 -10.01 -40.68 -11.14
CA ALA A 266 -11.28 -40.11 -11.55
C ALA A 266 -12.08 -40.99 -12.53
N GLY A 267 -11.60 -42.20 -12.87
CA GLY A 267 -12.30 -43.16 -13.72
C GLY A 267 -12.31 -42.85 -15.23
N GLY A 268 -11.36 -42.09 -15.77
CA GLY A 268 -11.30 -41.80 -17.22
C GLY A 268 -10.13 -40.93 -17.68
N SER A 269 -9.89 -40.86 -19.00
CA SER A 269 -8.69 -40.28 -19.65
C SER A 269 -8.50 -38.75 -19.58
N ALA A 270 -9.24 -38.04 -18.73
CA ALA A 270 -9.00 -36.65 -18.38
C ALA A 270 -9.59 -36.39 -17.00
N ILE A 271 -9.44 -35.18 -16.47
CA ILE A 271 -10.14 -34.77 -15.25
C ILE A 271 -11.64 -34.65 -15.54
N ASN A 272 -12.34 -35.77 -15.74
CA ASN A 272 -13.80 -35.85 -15.58
C ASN A 272 -14.20 -35.57 -14.11
N ALA A 273 -13.20 -35.50 -13.22
CA ALA A 273 -13.29 -35.00 -11.85
C ALA A 273 -13.55 -33.49 -11.73
N LEU A 274 -13.70 -32.72 -12.81
CA LEU A 274 -14.26 -31.34 -12.72
C LEU A 274 -15.78 -31.31 -12.43
N ALA A 275 -16.43 -32.47 -12.31
CA ALA A 275 -17.71 -32.60 -11.62
C ALA A 275 -17.56 -32.47 -10.08
N ALA A 276 -16.34 -32.51 -9.55
CA ALA A 276 -16.10 -32.37 -8.12
C ALA A 276 -16.19 -30.89 -7.72
N THR A 277 -17.15 -30.58 -6.86
CA THR A 277 -17.31 -29.30 -6.17
C THR A 277 -16.25 -29.07 -5.09
N THR A 278 -15.24 -29.94 -4.99
CA THR A 278 -14.23 -29.96 -3.93
C THR A 278 -12.84 -29.67 -4.50
N PRO A 279 -11.97 -28.99 -3.73
CA PRO A 279 -10.57 -28.79 -4.13
C PRO A 279 -9.82 -30.09 -4.41
N LEU A 280 -8.89 -30.04 -5.35
CA LEU A 280 -8.01 -31.13 -5.72
C LEU A 280 -6.64 -30.91 -5.08
N TYR A 281 -6.21 -31.83 -4.23
CA TYR A 281 -4.85 -31.81 -3.66
C TYR A 281 -3.99 -32.92 -4.29
N VAL A 282 -2.88 -32.53 -4.90
CA VAL A 282 -1.93 -33.42 -5.55
C VAL A 282 -0.61 -33.40 -4.79
N ASN A 283 -0.24 -34.55 -4.22
CA ASN A 283 1.08 -34.72 -3.63
C ASN A 283 2.09 -35.06 -4.72
N GLY A 284 2.63 -34.03 -5.36
CA GLY A 284 3.62 -34.13 -6.42
C GLY A 284 3.53 -32.96 -7.41
N SER A 285 4.10 -33.19 -8.59
CA SER A 285 3.95 -32.27 -9.72
C SER A 285 2.72 -32.64 -10.55
N LEU A 286 2.16 -31.65 -11.25
CA LEU A 286 1.04 -31.81 -12.16
C LEU A 286 1.44 -31.35 -13.56
N SER A 287 1.27 -32.17 -14.60
CA SER A 287 1.60 -31.77 -15.97
C SER A 287 0.57 -32.31 -16.96
N TYR A 288 -0.26 -31.43 -17.52
CA TYR A 288 -1.35 -31.79 -18.43
C TYR A 288 -1.50 -30.78 -19.57
N THR A 289 -1.50 -31.30 -20.79
CA THR A 289 -1.72 -30.51 -22.01
C THR A 289 -3.18 -30.08 -22.18
N ASN A 290 -4.13 -30.83 -21.62
CA ASN A 290 -5.54 -30.47 -21.53
C ASN A 290 -6.12 -31.07 -20.24
N ILE A 291 -6.48 -30.23 -19.27
CA ILE A 291 -7.11 -30.67 -18.02
C ILE A 291 -8.51 -31.24 -18.30
N ILE A 292 -9.19 -30.70 -19.32
CA ILE A 292 -10.57 -31.05 -19.67
C ILE A 292 -10.60 -31.58 -21.10
N SER A 293 -10.74 -32.90 -21.27
CA SER A 293 -11.23 -33.45 -22.54
C SER A 293 -12.75 -33.55 -22.44
N GLY A 294 -13.49 -32.91 -23.34
CA GLY A 294 -14.91 -33.22 -23.51
C GLY A 294 -15.12 -34.72 -23.80
N PRO A 295 -16.34 -35.26 -23.65
CA PRO A 295 -16.64 -36.69 -23.84
C PRO A 295 -16.25 -37.26 -25.22
N TYR A 296 -15.93 -36.39 -26.19
CA TYR A 296 -15.51 -36.77 -27.55
C TYR A 296 -14.17 -36.15 -27.97
N GLY A 297 -13.28 -35.86 -27.02
CA GLY A 297 -11.88 -35.56 -27.31
C GLY A 297 -11.59 -34.18 -27.91
N ASN A 298 -12.57 -33.30 -28.07
CA ASN A 298 -12.34 -31.90 -28.43
C ASN A 298 -13.46 -31.02 -27.86
N SER A 299 -13.07 -30.03 -27.05
CA SER A 299 -13.91 -29.00 -26.41
C SER A 299 -14.71 -29.44 -25.19
N GLY A 300 -14.42 -28.84 -24.04
CA GLY A 300 -15.16 -29.00 -22.79
C GLY A 300 -15.42 -27.65 -22.11
N ILE A 301 -16.55 -27.55 -21.40
CA ILE A 301 -16.97 -26.34 -20.68
C ILE A 301 -16.76 -26.54 -19.18
N VAL A 302 -16.05 -25.62 -18.54
CA VAL A 302 -15.92 -25.56 -17.07
C VAL A 302 -17.00 -24.68 -16.49
N LYS A 303 -17.92 -25.26 -15.72
CA LYS A 303 -19.06 -24.54 -15.13
C LYS A 303 -18.91 -24.24 -13.64
N ASN A 304 -17.98 -24.92 -12.95
CA ASN A 304 -17.78 -24.81 -11.51
C ASN A 304 -16.40 -24.22 -11.20
N ASP A 305 -16.25 -23.66 -10.00
CA ASP A 305 -14.95 -23.27 -9.48
C ASP A 305 -14.02 -24.49 -9.38
N LEU A 306 -12.81 -24.34 -9.91
CA LEU A 306 -11.77 -25.37 -9.88
C LEU A 306 -10.67 -24.93 -8.94
N VAL A 307 -10.35 -25.73 -7.93
CA VAL A 307 -9.19 -25.48 -7.07
C VAL A 307 -8.21 -26.64 -7.21
N ILE A 308 -6.96 -26.34 -7.55
CA ILE A 308 -5.88 -27.32 -7.62
C ILE A 308 -4.73 -26.85 -6.74
N VAL A 309 -4.31 -27.70 -5.82
CA VAL A 309 -3.16 -27.49 -4.94
C VAL A 309 -2.15 -28.61 -5.22
N THR A 310 -0.90 -28.24 -5.48
CA THR A 310 0.23 -29.16 -5.74
C THR A 310 1.35 -28.92 -4.74
N THR A 311 2.06 -29.97 -4.34
CA THR A 311 3.25 -29.82 -3.49
C THR A 311 4.49 -29.37 -4.26
N SER A 312 4.53 -29.58 -5.58
CA SER A 312 5.64 -29.29 -6.50
C SER A 312 5.15 -28.59 -7.78
N ASP A 313 5.82 -28.74 -8.92
CA ASP A 313 5.56 -27.96 -10.14
C ASP A 313 4.17 -28.25 -10.75
N MET A 314 3.57 -27.23 -11.35
CA MET A 314 2.30 -27.31 -12.06
C MET A 314 2.49 -26.77 -13.48
N ASN A 315 2.25 -27.61 -14.48
CA ASN A 315 2.37 -27.27 -15.88
C ASN A 315 1.05 -27.59 -16.60
N LEU A 316 0.31 -26.56 -17.00
CA LEU A 316 -1.05 -26.68 -17.51
C LEU A 316 -1.16 -26.05 -18.90
N SER A 317 -2.10 -26.54 -19.68
CA SER A 317 -2.47 -25.94 -20.96
C SER A 317 -3.99 -26.03 -21.11
N PHE A 318 -4.60 -24.97 -21.63
CA PHE A 318 -6.05 -24.79 -21.73
C PHE A 318 -6.52 -24.76 -23.19
N THR A 319 -5.92 -25.61 -24.03
CA THR A 319 -6.24 -25.66 -25.46
C THR A 319 -7.67 -26.15 -25.63
N SER A 320 -8.52 -25.37 -26.31
CA SER A 320 -9.92 -25.74 -26.58
C SER A 320 -10.80 -25.93 -25.33
N VAL A 321 -10.54 -25.19 -24.24
CA VAL A 321 -11.40 -25.18 -23.04
C VAL A 321 -12.17 -23.87 -22.95
N THR A 322 -13.48 -23.93 -22.77
CA THR A 322 -14.31 -22.73 -22.50
C THR A 322 -14.66 -22.68 -21.02
N PHE A 323 -14.46 -21.54 -20.37
CA PHE A 323 -14.86 -21.32 -18.99
C PHE A 323 -16.18 -20.56 -18.96
N ASP A 324 -17.09 -20.97 -18.08
CA ASP A 324 -18.25 -20.15 -17.73
C ASP A 324 -17.75 -18.80 -17.20
N PRO A 325 -18.38 -17.66 -17.56
CA PRO A 325 -17.98 -16.34 -17.07
C PRO A 325 -17.97 -16.19 -15.54
N THR A 326 -18.57 -17.13 -14.80
CA THR A 326 -18.59 -17.12 -13.33
C THR A 326 -17.58 -18.07 -12.69
N ALA A 327 -17.05 -19.04 -13.45
CA ALA A 327 -16.17 -20.07 -12.94
C ALA A 327 -14.75 -19.55 -12.71
N THR A 328 -14.22 -19.76 -11.50
CA THR A 328 -12.87 -19.35 -11.11
C THR A 328 -11.94 -20.55 -11.00
N ILE A 329 -10.74 -20.45 -11.57
CA ILE A 329 -9.67 -21.43 -11.36
C ILE A 329 -8.71 -20.91 -10.30
N THR A 330 -8.45 -21.67 -9.25
CA THR A 330 -7.43 -21.38 -8.25
C THR A 330 -6.34 -22.43 -8.32
N LEU A 331 -5.12 -22.00 -8.63
CA LEU A 331 -3.93 -22.82 -8.80
C LEU A 331 -2.91 -22.47 -7.72
N ILE A 332 -2.54 -23.45 -6.90
CA ILE A 332 -1.55 -23.27 -5.83
C ILE A 332 -0.44 -24.30 -6.01
N SER A 333 0.80 -23.83 -6.09
CA SER A 333 1.99 -24.67 -6.00
C SER A 333 2.77 -24.30 -4.75
N LEU A 334 2.85 -25.23 -3.79
CA LEU A 334 3.40 -24.94 -2.46
C LEU A 334 4.92 -24.75 -2.47
N ASN A 335 5.64 -25.53 -3.28
CA ASN A 335 7.10 -25.49 -3.36
C ASN A 335 7.65 -25.48 -4.80
N GLY A 336 6.80 -25.36 -5.81
CA GLY A 336 7.19 -25.39 -7.22
C GLY A 336 6.69 -24.18 -8.00
N ASN A 337 6.82 -24.30 -9.31
CA ASN A 337 6.44 -23.28 -10.28
C ASN A 337 5.05 -23.58 -10.86
N ILE A 338 4.38 -22.55 -11.36
CA ILE A 338 3.14 -22.68 -12.15
C ILE A 338 3.45 -22.18 -13.55
N THR A 339 3.23 -23.03 -14.55
CA THR A 339 3.38 -22.69 -15.97
C THR A 339 2.08 -22.92 -16.71
N ILE A 340 1.66 -21.94 -17.51
CA ILE A 340 0.54 -22.05 -18.44
C ILE A 340 1.09 -21.90 -19.86
N ASN A 341 1.10 -22.96 -20.67
CA ASN A 341 1.76 -22.92 -21.99
C ASN A 341 0.86 -22.39 -23.13
N ASN A 342 -0.45 -22.62 -23.06
CA ASN A 342 -1.43 -22.19 -24.07
C ASN A 342 -2.71 -21.76 -23.37
N SER A 343 -3.12 -20.50 -23.60
CA SER A 343 -4.40 -19.96 -23.14
C SER A 343 -5.54 -20.30 -24.13
N PRO A 344 -6.83 -20.35 -23.71
CA PRO A 344 -7.91 -20.65 -24.64
C PRO A 344 -7.96 -19.64 -25.79
N GLN A 345 -7.79 -20.13 -27.02
CA GLN A 345 -7.83 -19.32 -28.26
C GLN A 345 -9.18 -18.64 -28.52
N SER A 346 -10.22 -18.97 -27.74
CA SER A 346 -11.60 -18.53 -27.97
C SER A 346 -12.32 -18.09 -26.69
N ASN A 347 -11.60 -17.74 -25.62
CA ASN A 347 -12.23 -17.20 -24.40
C ASN A 347 -11.67 -15.81 -24.07
N PRO A 348 -12.47 -14.74 -24.18
CA PRO A 348 -12.01 -13.37 -23.90
C PRO A 348 -11.75 -13.13 -22.40
N LEU A 349 -12.26 -13.97 -21.50
CA LEU A 349 -12.13 -13.78 -20.06
C LEU A 349 -11.81 -15.09 -19.34
N LEU A 350 -10.73 -15.09 -18.56
CA LEU A 350 -10.33 -16.19 -17.71
C LEU A 350 -10.22 -15.71 -16.26
N HIS A 351 -11.08 -16.23 -15.39
CA HIS A 351 -10.96 -15.98 -13.95
C HIS A 351 -9.95 -16.94 -13.34
N VAL A 352 -8.78 -16.44 -12.97
CA VAL A 352 -7.70 -17.29 -12.47
C VAL A 352 -6.91 -16.64 -11.34
N ASN A 353 -6.72 -17.44 -10.30
CA ASN A 353 -5.97 -17.13 -9.10
C ASN A 353 -4.77 -18.05 -9.05
N MET A 354 -3.56 -17.51 -9.02
CA MET A 354 -2.33 -18.29 -8.99
C MET A 354 -1.47 -17.87 -7.79
N LEU A 355 -1.04 -18.86 -7.02
CA LEU A 355 -0.18 -18.67 -5.86
C LEU A 355 1.00 -19.66 -5.89
N ALA A 356 2.22 -19.14 -5.99
CA ALA A 356 3.46 -19.91 -5.89
C ALA A 356 4.37 -19.29 -4.82
N PRO A 357 4.19 -19.62 -3.51
CA PRO A 357 4.88 -18.96 -2.40
C PRO A 357 6.41 -19.08 -2.42
N LYS A 358 6.95 -20.08 -3.13
CA LYS A 358 8.40 -20.36 -3.23
C LYS A 358 8.90 -20.46 -4.67
N GLY A 359 8.01 -20.32 -5.66
CA GLY A 359 8.33 -20.56 -7.05
C GLY A 359 7.91 -19.41 -7.94
N SER A 360 7.92 -19.70 -9.24
CA SER A 360 7.63 -18.72 -10.28
C SER A 360 6.30 -19.03 -10.96
N ILE A 361 5.59 -18.00 -11.39
CA ILE A 361 4.45 -18.14 -12.31
C ILE A 361 4.91 -17.69 -13.71
N THR A 362 4.70 -18.55 -14.71
CA THR A 362 5.00 -18.25 -16.11
C THR A 362 3.76 -18.45 -16.96
N ILE A 363 3.39 -17.41 -17.71
CA ILE A 363 2.36 -17.49 -18.75
C ILE A 363 3.10 -17.44 -20.09
N GLN A 364 3.01 -18.50 -20.90
CA GLN A 364 3.64 -18.56 -22.22
C GLN A 364 2.62 -18.25 -23.33
N GLY A 365 3.11 -17.61 -24.39
CA GLY A 365 2.33 -17.33 -25.61
C GLY A 365 1.33 -16.18 -25.50
N GLY A 366 0.45 -16.08 -26.49
CA GLY A 366 -0.71 -15.18 -26.50
C GLY A 366 -1.73 -15.67 -25.48
N GLY A 367 -1.84 -14.93 -24.38
CA GLY A 367 -2.77 -15.25 -23.28
C GLY A 367 -4.25 -15.05 -23.66
N PRO A 368 -5.17 -15.17 -22.68
CA PRO A 368 -6.57 -14.80 -22.90
C PRO A 368 -6.65 -13.28 -23.08
N GLU A 369 -7.71 -12.76 -23.71
CA GLU A 369 -7.86 -11.30 -23.85
C GLU A 369 -7.91 -10.61 -22.46
N THR A 370 -8.44 -11.30 -21.45
CA THR A 370 -8.48 -10.83 -20.06
C THR A 370 -8.20 -11.97 -19.07
N LEU A 371 -7.26 -11.71 -18.16
CA LEU A 371 -6.99 -12.50 -16.97
C LEU A 371 -7.54 -11.73 -15.75
N ASP A 372 -8.51 -12.33 -15.07
CA ASP A 372 -9.22 -11.72 -13.94
C ASP A 372 -9.00 -12.51 -12.64
N GLY A 373 -8.13 -12.01 -11.78
CA GLY A 373 -7.78 -12.60 -10.50
C GLY A 373 -6.40 -12.12 -10.06
N TYR A 374 -5.72 -12.91 -9.23
CA TYR A 374 -4.39 -12.57 -8.73
C TYR A 374 -3.30 -13.50 -9.26
N LEU A 375 -2.12 -12.92 -9.51
CA LEU A 375 -0.88 -13.63 -9.80
C LEU A 375 0.15 -13.31 -8.70
N ILE A 376 0.40 -14.26 -7.80
CA ILE A 376 1.26 -14.05 -6.63
C ILE A 376 2.36 -15.11 -6.64
N ALA A 377 3.61 -14.69 -6.87
CA ALA A 377 4.76 -15.59 -6.90
C ALA A 377 6.07 -14.87 -6.56
N GLN A 378 7.13 -15.64 -6.29
CA GLN A 378 8.46 -15.07 -6.07
C GLN A 378 8.93 -14.38 -7.36
N ASN A 379 8.79 -15.05 -8.50
CA ASN A 379 9.05 -14.46 -9.80
C ASN A 379 7.84 -14.61 -10.72
N LEU A 380 7.64 -13.63 -11.60
CA LEU A 380 6.54 -13.61 -12.56
C LEU A 380 7.12 -13.37 -13.95
N ASN A 381 6.73 -14.23 -14.89
CA ASN A 381 6.97 -14.04 -16.31
C ASN A 381 5.60 -13.97 -17.00
N LEU A 382 5.19 -12.74 -17.32
CA LEU A 382 3.92 -12.48 -17.96
C LEU A 382 3.97 -12.91 -19.44
N GLY A 383 2.81 -13.32 -19.96
CA GLY A 383 2.68 -13.69 -21.37
C GLY A 383 2.79 -12.46 -22.26
N ASN A 384 3.04 -12.67 -23.55
CA ASN A 384 3.13 -11.57 -24.51
C ASN A 384 1.80 -11.47 -25.28
N GLY A 385 1.31 -10.26 -25.58
CA GLY A 385 0.15 -10.06 -26.45
C GLY A 385 -0.85 -9.03 -25.94
N ASN A 386 -2.09 -9.07 -26.43
CA ASN A 386 -3.17 -8.15 -26.03
C ASN A 386 -3.90 -8.66 -24.77
N ILE A 387 -3.19 -8.77 -23.63
CA ILE A 387 -3.74 -9.33 -22.39
C ILE A 387 -4.13 -8.20 -21.42
N THR A 388 -5.35 -8.25 -20.90
CA THR A 388 -5.78 -7.40 -19.78
C THR A 388 -5.60 -8.13 -18.45
N TYR A 389 -4.79 -7.60 -17.54
CA TYR A 389 -4.65 -8.08 -16.15
C TYR A 389 -5.53 -7.25 -15.22
N LYS A 390 -6.47 -7.89 -14.54
CA LYS A 390 -7.34 -7.23 -13.55
C LYS A 390 -7.66 -8.16 -12.40
N ASN A 391 -8.19 -7.63 -11.31
CA ASN A 391 -8.73 -8.44 -10.22
C ASN A 391 -10.08 -7.85 -9.77
N SER A 392 -11.17 -8.30 -10.40
CA SER A 392 -12.51 -7.79 -10.13
C SER A 392 -13.06 -8.21 -8.75
N LYS A 393 -12.49 -9.26 -8.15
CA LYS A 393 -12.86 -9.72 -6.80
C LYS A 393 -12.02 -9.07 -5.69
N GLY A 394 -10.88 -8.50 -6.05
CA GLY A 394 -9.93 -7.83 -5.14
C GLY A 394 -9.97 -6.30 -5.21
N SER A 395 -10.27 -5.72 -6.37
CA SER A 395 -10.52 -4.29 -6.48
C SER A 395 -11.90 -3.97 -5.93
N THR A 396 -11.95 -3.48 -4.69
CA THR A 396 -12.90 -2.39 -4.41
C THR A 396 -12.61 -1.29 -5.42
N SER A 397 -13.49 -1.19 -6.42
CA SER A 397 -13.73 -0.07 -7.33
C SER A 397 -12.67 1.04 -7.28
N GLY A 398 -11.97 1.20 -8.40
CA GLY A 398 -11.01 2.27 -8.62
C GLY A 398 -11.49 3.60 -8.05
N SER A 399 -10.78 4.06 -7.03
CA SER A 399 -10.59 5.47 -6.78
C SER A 399 -9.09 5.65 -6.73
N SER A 400 -8.57 6.33 -7.75
CA SER A 400 -7.20 6.84 -7.86
C SER A 400 -6.88 7.91 -6.82
N ASN A 401 -7.59 7.95 -5.70
CA ASN A 401 -7.21 8.78 -4.57
C ASN A 401 -6.19 7.96 -3.78
N GLY A 402 -4.91 8.18 -4.07
CA GLY A 402 -3.83 7.78 -3.16
C GLY A 402 -4.20 8.15 -1.72
N ASN A 403 -3.76 7.35 -0.74
CA ASN A 403 -4.07 7.50 0.69
C ASN A 403 -4.43 8.95 1.04
N ALA A 404 -5.73 9.25 1.12
CA ALA A 404 -6.17 10.60 1.36
C ALA A 404 -5.97 10.83 2.85
N VAL A 405 -5.04 11.73 3.16
CA VAL A 405 -4.78 12.15 4.53
C VAL A 405 -5.36 13.54 4.70
N SER A 406 -6.19 13.71 5.73
CA SER A 406 -6.78 15.00 6.07
C SER A 406 -6.69 15.25 7.56
N LEU A 407 -6.43 16.50 7.94
CA LEU A 407 -6.67 16.93 9.32
C LEU A 407 -8.17 16.82 9.61
N VAL A 408 -8.48 16.39 10.82
CA VAL A 408 -9.84 16.29 11.35
C VAL A 408 -9.86 17.06 12.64
N GLU A 409 -10.87 17.91 12.82
CA GLU A 409 -11.05 18.68 14.06
C GLU A 409 -11.56 17.82 15.22
#